data_AF-A0A7X4GPU5-F1
#
_entry.id   AF-A0A7X4GPU5-F1
#
_cell.length_a   1.000
_cell.length_b   1.000
_cell.length_c   1.000
_cell.angle_alpha   90.00
_cell.angle_beta   90.00
_cell.angle_gamma   90.00
#
_symmetry.space_group_name_H-M   'P 1'
#
loop_
_entity.id
_entity.type
_entity.pdbx_description
1 polymer ?
#
loop_
_entity_poly.entity_id
_entity_poly.type
_entity_poly.pdbx_seq_one_letter_code
_entity_poly.pdbx_strand_id
1 'polypeptide(L)'
;MYSIYAGSDLVGHTALENGDAPMGVAFGVFLPSDGYARIREVCQRNHSDQSMLQLSVATEAGDAIPAIGVSVLDYTAMVDEPEIQVNLIGVEAALYEALFPMHVRAYRQRFA
;
A
#
# COMPACT_ATOMS: atom_id res chain seq x y z
N MET A 1 -11.70 -4.21 -1.14
CA MET A 1 -10.38 -3.90 -1.75
C MET A 1 -10.00 -2.47 -1.40
N TYR A 2 -8.73 -2.14 -1.24
CA TYR A 2 -8.30 -0.79 -0.87
C TYR A 2 -7.98 0.05 -2.10
N SER A 3 -8.32 1.35 -2.05
CA SER A 3 -8.08 2.29 -3.14
C SER A 3 -6.86 3.15 -2.84
N ILE A 4 -6.00 3.35 -3.83
CA ILE A 4 -4.80 4.17 -3.75
C ILE A 4 -5.02 5.45 -4.53
N TYR A 5 -4.72 6.58 -3.89
CA TYR A 5 -4.84 7.89 -4.51
C TYR A 5 -3.50 8.61 -4.53
N ALA A 6 -3.26 9.39 -5.58
CA ALA A 6 -2.23 10.44 -5.62
C ALA A 6 -2.95 11.80 -5.58
N GLY A 7 -2.90 12.49 -4.45
CA GLY A 7 -3.81 13.62 -4.20
C GLY A 7 -5.27 13.14 -4.27
N SER A 8 -6.04 13.68 -5.22
CA SER A 8 -7.45 13.28 -5.46
C SER A 8 -7.63 12.23 -6.55
N ASP A 9 -6.58 11.87 -7.29
CA ASP A 9 -6.68 10.97 -8.44
C ASP A 9 -6.58 9.51 -7.97
N LEU A 10 -7.58 8.68 -8.30
CA LEU A 10 -7.51 7.24 -8.10
C LEU A 10 -6.44 6.66 -9.04
N VAL A 11 -5.37 6.10 -8.49
CA VAL A 11 -4.26 5.53 -9.28
C VAL A 11 -4.26 4.01 -9.29
N GLY A 12 -5.01 3.35 -8.41
CA GLY A 12 -5.17 1.90 -8.47
C GLY A 12 -5.71 1.31 -7.18
N HIS A 13 -5.56 -0.01 -7.06
CA HIS A 13 -6.10 -0.79 -5.96
C HIS A 13 -5.09 -1.80 -5.42
N THR A 14 -5.31 -2.29 -4.22
CA THR A 14 -4.55 -3.39 -3.63
C THR A 14 -5.41 -4.13 -2.62
N ALA A 15 -5.14 -5.42 -2.41
CA ALA A 15 -5.79 -6.19 -1.36
C ALA A 15 -5.10 -6.00 0.00
N LEU A 16 -3.87 -5.48 0.03
CA LEU A 16 -3.03 -5.41 1.23
C LEU A 16 -3.01 -6.77 1.96
N GLU A 17 -2.76 -7.85 1.21
CA GLU A 17 -2.92 -9.23 1.66
C GLU A 17 -1.79 -9.74 2.58
N ASN A 18 -0.72 -8.94 2.74
CA ASN A 18 0.40 -9.24 3.62
C ASN A 18 0.64 -8.12 4.63
N GLY A 19 1.38 -8.40 5.69
CA GLY A 19 1.79 -7.36 6.63
C GLY A 19 2.70 -7.80 7.75
N ASP A 20 3.21 -6.80 8.47
CA ASP A 20 3.98 -6.88 9.71
C ASP A 20 3.21 -6.11 10.78
N ALA A 21 2.40 -6.84 11.57
CA ALA A 21 1.50 -6.27 12.56
C ALA A 21 2.21 -5.45 13.66
N PRO A 22 3.32 -5.94 14.27
CA PRO A 22 4.11 -5.14 15.23
C PRO A 22 4.56 -3.78 14.71
N MET A 23 4.85 -3.68 13.41
CA MET A 23 5.33 -2.44 12.77
C MET A 23 4.20 -1.59 12.16
N GLY A 24 2.94 -2.06 12.21
CA GLY A 24 1.81 -1.40 11.57
C GLY A 24 1.95 -1.30 10.06
N VAL A 25 2.57 -2.30 9.42
CA VAL A 25 2.84 -2.31 7.98
C VAL A 25 1.92 -3.30 7.27
N ALA A 26 1.22 -2.86 6.24
CA ALA A 26 0.48 -3.72 5.32
C ALA A 26 0.98 -3.50 3.89
N PHE A 27 1.05 -4.56 3.10
CA PHE A 27 1.54 -4.48 1.72
C PHE A 27 0.89 -5.54 0.85
N GLY A 28 0.91 -5.31 -0.46
CA GLY A 28 0.29 -6.21 -1.41
C GLY A 28 0.51 -5.80 -2.85
N VAL A 29 0.06 -6.65 -3.76
CA VAL A 29 0.11 -6.37 -5.19
C VAL A 29 -0.69 -5.10 -5.49
N PHE A 30 -0.08 -4.21 -6.27
CA PHE A 30 -0.76 -3.04 -6.82
C PHE A 30 -1.40 -3.38 -8.15
N LEU A 31 -2.67 -3.03 -8.30
CA LEU A 31 -3.43 -3.11 -9.55
C LEU A 31 -3.64 -1.69 -10.06
N PRO A 32 -2.85 -1.24 -11.06
CA PRO A 32 -2.96 0.10 -11.61
C PRO A 32 -4.35 0.37 -12.22
N SER A 33 -4.85 1.59 -12.02
CA SER A 33 -5.92 2.16 -12.85
C SER A 33 -5.33 3.07 -13.93
N ASP A 34 -6.18 3.66 -14.78
CA ASP A 34 -5.76 4.66 -15.78
C ASP A 34 -5.01 5.85 -15.16
N GLY A 35 -5.30 6.21 -13.91
CA GLY A 35 -4.65 7.31 -13.20
C GLY A 35 -3.16 7.06 -12.93
N TYR A 36 -2.73 5.79 -12.85
CA TYR A 36 -1.35 5.42 -12.56
C TYR A 36 -0.35 5.96 -13.58
N ALA A 37 -0.76 6.08 -14.85
CA ALA A 37 0.10 6.55 -15.93
C ALA A 37 0.77 7.90 -15.64
N ARG A 38 0.15 8.74 -14.80
CA ARG A 38 0.66 10.06 -14.40
C ARG A 38 1.81 10.01 -13.39
N ILE A 39 1.84 8.97 -12.55
CA ILE A 39 2.83 8.83 -11.46
C ILE A 39 3.86 7.71 -11.72
N ARG A 40 3.61 6.87 -12.74
CA ARG A 40 4.41 5.68 -13.07
C ARG A 40 5.91 5.94 -13.12
N GLU A 41 6.34 7.02 -13.77
CA GLU A 41 7.77 7.32 -13.89
C GLU A 41 8.45 7.54 -12.53
N VAL A 42 7.76 8.21 -11.61
CA VAL A 42 8.25 8.42 -10.24
C VAL A 42 8.28 7.09 -9.48
N CYS A 43 7.20 6.31 -9.59
CA CYS A 43 7.09 4.99 -8.93
C CYS A 43 8.12 3.97 -9.42
N GLN A 44 8.66 4.13 -10.64
CA GLN A 44 9.70 3.26 -11.20
C GLN A 44 11.13 3.69 -10.87
N ARG A 45 11.36 4.97 -10.58
CA ARG A 45 12.70 5.54 -10.44
C ARG A 45 13.05 5.98 -9.04
N ASN A 46 12.06 6.31 -8.23
CA ASN A 46 12.26 6.82 -6.87
C ASN A 46 11.43 6.02 -5.87
N HIS A 47 12.04 4.95 -5.37
CA HIS A 47 11.46 4.10 -4.33
C HIS A 47 11.72 4.65 -2.91
N SER A 48 12.68 5.58 -2.76
CA SER A 48 13.08 6.13 -1.46
C SER A 48 12.20 7.28 -0.99
N ASP A 49 11.72 8.13 -1.89
CA ASP A 49 10.91 9.30 -1.54
C ASP A 49 9.84 9.57 -2.60
N GLN A 50 8.59 9.39 -2.20
CA GLN A 50 7.40 9.64 -3.01
C GLN A 50 6.50 10.72 -2.39
N SER A 51 7.02 11.51 -1.45
CA SER A 51 6.26 12.51 -0.69
C SER A 51 5.51 13.50 -1.59
N MET A 52 6.10 13.88 -2.72
CA MET A 52 5.50 14.77 -3.72
C MET A 52 4.22 14.23 -4.36
N LEU A 53 4.03 12.90 -4.38
CA LEU A 53 2.85 12.26 -4.95
C LEU A 53 1.63 12.34 -4.03
N GLN A 54 1.83 12.69 -2.74
CA GLN A 54 0.76 12.74 -1.73
C GLN A 54 -0.09 11.47 -1.75
N LEU A 55 0.58 10.32 -1.72
CA LEU A 55 -0.10 9.03 -1.79
C LEU A 55 -0.93 8.80 -0.53
N SER A 56 -2.13 8.27 -0.72
CA SER A 56 -3.04 7.90 0.36
C SER A 56 -3.77 6.60 0.04
N VAL A 57 -4.29 5.95 1.08
CA VAL A 57 -5.09 4.72 0.96
C VAL A 57 -6.46 4.97 1.57
N ALA A 58 -7.50 4.47 0.91
CA ALA A 58 -8.85 4.44 1.45
C ALA A 58 -9.43 3.03 1.49
N THR A 59 -10.32 2.79 2.46
CA THR A 59 -11.15 1.59 2.53
C THR A 59 -12.11 1.53 1.34
N GLU A 60 -12.78 0.40 1.18
CA GLU A 60 -13.83 0.24 0.16
C GLU A 60 -15.02 1.20 0.36
N ALA A 61 -15.26 1.63 1.61
CA ALA A 61 -16.27 2.63 1.94
C ALA A 61 -15.82 4.07 1.61
N GLY A 62 -14.56 4.26 1.22
CA GLY A 62 -13.98 5.57 0.92
C GLY A 62 -13.34 6.27 2.12
N ASP A 63 -13.26 5.62 3.29
CA ASP A 63 -12.62 6.19 4.46
C ASP A 63 -11.10 6.19 4.30
N ALA A 64 -10.45 7.34 4.46
CA ALA A 64 -9.00 7.43 4.46
C ALA A 64 -8.39 6.65 5.63
N ILE A 65 -7.30 5.94 5.38
CA ILE A 65 -6.55 5.19 6.38
C ILE A 65 -5.34 6.03 6.81
N PRO A 66 -5.32 6.56 8.04
CA PRO A 66 -4.15 7.27 8.56
C PRO A 66 -2.95 6.34 8.69
N ALA A 67 -1.82 6.75 8.13
CA ALA A 67 -0.55 6.04 8.16
C ALA A 67 0.61 7.03 8.11
N ILE A 68 1.81 6.59 8.49
CA ILE A 68 3.03 7.38 8.38
C ILE A 68 3.42 7.57 6.91
N GLY A 69 3.22 6.56 6.07
CA GLY A 69 3.57 6.64 4.65
C GLY A 69 2.84 5.63 3.77
N VAL A 70 2.72 5.99 2.50
CA VAL A 70 2.24 5.13 1.42
C VAL A 70 3.24 5.22 0.28
N SER A 71 3.64 4.08 -0.28
CA SER A 71 4.54 4.03 -1.43
C SER A 71 4.08 3.01 -2.45
N VAL A 72 4.31 3.28 -3.74
CA VAL A 72 4.15 2.34 -4.84
C VAL A 72 5.51 2.03 -5.43
N LEU A 73 5.95 0.79 -5.34
CA LEU A 73 7.23 0.32 -5.87
C LEU A 73 6.96 -0.41 -7.18
N ASP A 74 7.40 0.15 -8.31
CA ASP A 74 7.18 -0.44 -9.65
C ASP A 74 8.49 -0.97 -10.21
N TYR A 75 8.63 -2.29 -10.15
CA TYR A 75 9.81 -3.01 -10.64
C TYR A 75 9.66 -3.46 -12.10
N THR A 76 8.58 -3.11 -12.80
CA THR A 76 8.30 -3.60 -14.16
C THR A 76 9.44 -3.34 -15.16
N ALA A 77 10.26 -2.30 -14.94
CA ALA A 77 11.41 -2.00 -15.80
C ALA A 77 12.67 -2.85 -15.48
N MET A 78 12.66 -3.59 -14.37
CA MET A 78 13.80 -4.33 -13.83
C MET A 78 13.61 -5.85 -13.84
N VAL A 79 12.37 -6.33 -14.04
CA VAL A 79 12.02 -7.76 -14.03
C VAL A 79 11.15 -8.11 -15.24
N ASP A 80 11.19 -9.36 -15.66
CA ASP A 80 10.45 -9.85 -16.85
C ASP A 80 8.94 -9.92 -16.63
N GLU A 81 8.51 -10.14 -15.38
CA GLU A 81 7.10 -10.15 -14.98
C GLU A 81 6.76 -8.85 -14.23
N PRO A 82 5.69 -8.12 -14.60
CA PRO A 82 5.33 -6.88 -13.92
C PRO A 82 5.11 -7.09 -12.42
N GLU A 83 6.00 -6.52 -11.62
CA GLU A 83 5.91 -6.56 -10.16
C GLU A 83 5.74 -5.14 -9.65
N ILE A 84 4.51 -4.82 -9.22
CA ILE A 84 4.20 -3.53 -8.61
C ILE A 84 3.57 -3.78 -7.25
N GLN A 85 4.10 -3.12 -6.22
CA GLN A 85 3.71 -3.32 -4.83
C GLN A 85 3.30 -2.00 -4.18
N VAL A 86 2.25 -2.04 -3.37
CA VAL A 86 1.93 -0.95 -2.43
C VAL A 86 2.47 -1.31 -1.06
N ASN A 87 3.07 -0.35 -0.37
CA ASN A 87 3.34 -0.41 1.06
C ASN A 87 2.56 0.67 1.79
N LEU A 88 1.82 0.27 2.82
CA LEU A 88 1.15 1.13 3.79
C LEU A 88 1.92 0.98 5.12
N ILE A 89 2.51 2.06 5.61
CA ILE A 89 3.50 2.02 6.68
C ILE A 89 3.01 2.81 7.90
N GLY A 90 3.06 2.21 9.08
CA GLY A 90 2.84 2.90 10.34
C GLY A 90 1.37 3.23 10.62
N VAL A 91 0.47 2.30 10.34
CA VAL A 91 -0.93 2.37 10.81
C VAL A 91 -0.94 2.15 12.33
N GLU A 92 -1.74 2.94 13.05
CA GLU A 92 -1.90 2.79 14.50
C GLU A 92 -2.44 1.39 14.86
N ALA A 93 -1.99 0.82 15.98
CA ALA A 93 -2.20 -0.58 16.33
C ALA A 93 -3.68 -0.99 16.41
N ALA A 94 -4.55 -0.19 17.04
CA ALA A 94 -5.97 -0.53 17.15
C ALA A 94 -6.67 -0.48 15.79
N LEU A 95 -6.34 0.52 14.96
CA LEU A 95 -6.85 0.59 13.59
C LEU A 95 -6.32 -0.57 12.72
N TYR A 96 -5.04 -0.90 12.84
CA TYR A 96 -4.43 -1.99 12.10
C TYR A 96 -5.07 -3.35 12.45
N GLU A 97 -5.30 -3.65 13.74
CA GLU A 97 -5.96 -4.89 14.16
C GLU A 97 -7.42 -4.96 13.66
N ALA A 98 -8.12 -3.82 13.60
CA ALA A 98 -9.48 -3.75 13.05
C ALA A 98 -9.53 -4.00 11.54
N LEU A 99 -8.59 -3.44 10.78
CA LEU A 99 -8.54 -3.56 9.31
C LEU A 99 -7.93 -4.89 8.83
N PHE A 100 -6.93 -5.39 9.56
CA PHE A 100 -6.13 -6.57 9.16
C PHE A 100 -6.06 -7.65 10.25
N PRO A 101 -7.20 -8.15 10.75
CA PRO A 101 -7.21 -9.12 11.85
C PRO A 101 -6.47 -10.42 11.49
N MET A 102 -6.44 -10.79 10.21
CA MET A 102 -5.72 -11.98 9.74
C MET A 102 -4.20 -11.83 9.81
N HIS A 103 -3.66 -10.62 9.59
CA HIS A 103 -2.21 -10.37 9.76
C HIS A 103 -1.80 -10.52 11.21
N VAL A 104 -2.60 -9.95 12.12
CA VAL A 104 -2.38 -10.07 13.57
C VAL A 104 -2.45 -11.53 14.02
N ARG A 105 -3.44 -12.29 13.54
CA ARG A 105 -3.57 -13.72 13.83
C ARG A 105 -2.37 -14.51 13.32
N ALA A 106 -1.94 -14.29 12.07
CA ALA A 106 -0.80 -14.98 11.49
C ALA A 106 0.50 -14.70 12.26
N TYR A 107 0.73 -13.44 12.66
CA TYR A 107 1.84 -13.07 13.52
C TYR A 107 1.79 -13.81 14.86
N ARG A 108 0.67 -13.76 15.58
CA ARG A 108 0.51 -14.43 16.88
C ARG A 108 0.76 -15.93 16.79
N GLN A 109 0.29 -16.59 15.72
CA GLN A 109 0.49 -18.04 15.52
C GLN A 109 1.95 -18.42 15.25
N ARG A 110 2.76 -17.53 14.67
CA ARG A 110 4.17 -17.77 14.36
C ARG A 110 5.07 -17.72 15.59
N PHE A 111 4.62 -17.06 16.66
CA PHE A 111 5.36 -16.86 17.91
C PHE A 111 4.65 -17.44 19.14
N ALA A 112 3.63 -18.27 18.93
CA ALA A 112 2.92 -19.03 19.97
C ALA A 112 3.60 -20.37 20.28
#